data_AF-A0A929ZVM8-F1
#
_entry.id   AF-A0A929ZVM8-F1
#
_cell.length_a   1.000
_cell.length_b   1.000
_cell.length_c   1.000
_cell.angle_alpha   90.00
_cell.angle_beta   90.00
_cell.angle_gamma   90.00
#
_symmetry.space_group_name_H-M   'P 1'
#
loop_
_entity.id
_entity.type
_entity.pdbx_description
1 polymer ?
#
loop_
_entity_poly.entity_id
_entity_poly.type
_entity_poly.pdbx_seq_one_letter_code
_entity_poly.pdbx_strand_id
1 'polypeptide(L)'
;MKIFSKMLTTHTIKTLQSLDKKKFRQKYNLFLVEGNKIIKELKNSPFVIREIYSTDDTGLDFAKSKIHPITERELKKISLLQHPKDSVAVCELRNQSPIPADIQLVLDNI
;
A
#
# COMPACT_ATOMS: atom_id res chain seq x y z
N MET A 1 -19.56 10.56 16.80
CA MET A 1 -18.34 11.31 17.16
C MET A 1 -17.22 10.31 17.47
N LYS A 2 -16.36 9.97 16.50
CA LYS A 2 -15.21 9.06 16.72
C LYS A 2 -13.95 9.91 16.91
N ILE A 3 -13.73 10.39 18.12
CA ILE A 3 -12.53 11.15 18.50
C ILE A 3 -11.56 10.19 19.19
N PHE A 4 -10.87 9.36 18.41
CA PHE A 4 -9.63 8.71 18.83
C PHE A 4 -8.80 8.43 17.58
N SER A 5 -8.32 9.50 16.93
CA SER A 5 -7.30 9.39 15.87
C SER A 5 -5.96 9.12 16.55
N LYS A 6 -5.60 7.85 16.70
CA LYS A 6 -4.26 7.46 17.16
C LYS A 6 -3.25 7.99 16.15
N MET A 7 -2.42 8.96 16.56
CA MET A 7 -1.42 9.53 15.67
C MET A 7 -0.44 8.47 15.15
N LEU A 8 -0.09 8.56 13.87
CA LEU A 8 0.99 7.76 13.30
C LEU A 8 2.31 8.03 14.04
N THR A 9 3.01 6.95 14.41
CA THR A 9 4.31 7.08 15.06
C THR A 9 5.38 7.54 14.06
N THR A 10 6.37 8.28 14.55
CA THR A 10 7.53 8.68 13.73
C THR A 10 8.26 7.48 13.12
N HIS A 11 8.28 6.36 13.83
CA HIS A 11 8.87 5.12 13.32
C HIS A 11 8.06 4.58 12.12
N THR A 12 6.73 4.47 12.25
CA THR A 12 5.84 4.04 11.17
C THR A 12 6.02 4.91 9.92
N ILE A 13 6.02 6.23 10.08
CA ILE A 13 6.19 7.17 8.96
C ILE A 13 7.53 6.91 8.24
N LYS A 14 8.64 6.85 8.99
CA LYS A 14 9.97 6.60 8.41
C LYS A 14 10.05 5.26 7.68
N THR A 15 9.43 4.22 8.25
CA THR A 15 9.39 2.90 7.64
C THR A 15 8.63 2.92 6.32
N LEU A 16 7.42 3.50 6.29
CA LEU A 16 6.60 3.59 5.07
C LEU A 16 7.30 4.42 3.98
N GLN A 17 7.82 5.60 4.33
CA GLN A 17 8.58 6.44 3.39
C GLN A 17 9.82 5.73 2.84
N SER A 18 10.48 4.87 3.61
CA SER A 18 11.66 4.14 3.13
C SER A 18 11.34 3.20 1.96
N LEU A 19 10.08 2.73 1.83
CA LEU A 19 9.64 1.82 0.78
C LEU A 19 9.64 2.45 -0.62
N ASP A 20 9.90 3.75 -0.75
CA ASP A 20 10.19 4.39 -2.04
C ASP A 20 11.45 3.81 -2.71
N LYS A 21 12.43 3.37 -1.91
CA LYS A 21 13.68 2.81 -2.44
C LYS A 21 13.60 1.30 -2.57
N LYS A 22 14.01 0.77 -3.74
CA LYS A 22 14.08 -0.68 -4.04
C LYS A 22 14.76 -1.50 -2.95
N LYS A 23 15.88 -1.00 -2.40
CA LYS A 23 16.63 -1.63 -1.30
C LYS A 23 15.73 -1.93 -0.09
N PHE A 24 14.88 -1.00 0.31
CA PHE A 24 14.01 -1.18 1.47
C PHE A 24 12.80 -2.04 1.16
N ARG A 25 12.25 -1.94 -0.06
CA ARG A 25 11.22 -2.87 -0.53
C ARG A 25 11.67 -4.33 -0.46
N GLN A 26 12.88 -4.61 -0.95
CA GLN A 26 13.49 -5.94 -0.88
C GLN A 26 13.80 -6.35 0.56
N LYS A 27 14.40 -5.45 1.36
CA LYS A 27 14.74 -5.73 2.77
C LYS A 27 13.51 -6.11 3.61
N TYR A 28 12.40 -5.39 3.44
CA TYR A 28 11.20 -5.60 4.23
C TYR A 28 10.21 -6.57 3.58
N ASN A 29 10.42 -6.91 2.31
CA ASN A 29 9.47 -7.62 1.46
C ASN A 29 8.10 -6.91 1.39
N LEU A 30 8.11 -5.58 1.37
CA LEU A 30 6.90 -4.73 1.34
C LEU A 30 6.95 -3.67 0.25
N PHE A 31 5.79 -3.26 -0.22
CA PHE A 31 5.62 -2.11 -1.10
C PHE A 31 4.31 -1.38 -0.79
N LEU A 32 4.19 -0.14 -1.28
CA LEU A 32 3.01 0.69 -1.08
C LEU A 32 2.12 0.68 -2.32
N VAL A 33 0.81 0.68 -2.10
CA VAL A 33 -0.22 0.89 -3.11
C VAL A 33 -1.10 2.03 -2.65
N GLU A 34 -1.32 3.02 -3.51
CA GLU A 34 -2.02 4.26 -3.13
C GLU A 34 -3.32 4.45 -3.92
N GLY A 35 -4.38 4.84 -3.21
CA GLY A 35 -5.69 5.15 -3.76
C GLY A 35 -6.71 4.00 -3.66
N ASN A 36 -7.93 4.32 -3.21
CA ASN A 36 -8.96 3.35 -2.89
C ASN A 36 -9.33 2.47 -4.08
N LYS A 37 -9.34 3.03 -5.29
CA LYS A 37 -9.64 2.26 -6.50
C LYS A 37 -8.67 1.10 -6.71
N ILE A 38 -7.37 1.39 -6.70
CA ILE A 38 -6.31 0.40 -6.94
C ILE A 38 -6.28 -0.60 -5.78
N ILE A 39 -6.40 -0.12 -4.54
CA ILE A 39 -6.45 -0.98 -3.37
C ILE A 39 -7.64 -1.95 -3.47
N LYS A 40 -8.84 -1.49 -3.86
CA LYS A 40 -10.01 -2.36 -4.07
C LYS A 40 -9.79 -3.42 -5.14
N GLU A 41 -9.08 -3.09 -6.22
CA GLU A 41 -8.74 -4.04 -7.29
C GLU A 41 -7.85 -5.19 -6.78
N LEU A 42 -7.04 -4.96 -5.74
CA LEU A 42 -6.21 -6.02 -5.14
C LEU A 42 -7.03 -7.16 -4.52
N LYS A 43 -8.32 -7.00 -4.23
CA LYS A 43 -9.21 -8.09 -3.77
C LYS A 43 -9.24 -9.26 -4.77
N ASN A 44 -9.10 -8.96 -6.06
CA ASN A 44 -9.13 -9.94 -7.14
C ASN A 44 -7.72 -10.39 -7.56
N SER A 45 -6.70 -10.02 -6.79
CA SER A 45 -5.32 -10.27 -7.12
C SER A 45 -4.69 -11.27 -6.15
N PRO A 46 -3.61 -11.94 -6.56
CA PRO A 46 -2.74 -12.63 -5.64
C PRO A 46 -1.83 -11.58 -5.00
N PHE A 47 -2.31 -10.59 -4.26
CA PHE A 47 -1.47 -9.76 -3.39
C PHE A 47 -2.00 -9.82 -1.97
N VAL A 48 -1.10 -9.77 -0.98
CA VAL A 48 -1.48 -9.77 0.44
C VAL A 48 -1.33 -8.35 0.96
N ILE A 49 -2.41 -7.80 1.50
CA ILE A 49 -2.42 -6.50 2.17
C ILE A 49 -2.26 -6.73 3.67
N ARG A 50 -1.22 -6.14 4.28
CA ARG A 50 -1.00 -6.21 5.73
C ARG A 50 -1.78 -5.14 6.48
N GLU A 51 -1.65 -3.91 6.02
CA GLU A 51 -2.18 -2.72 6.68
C GLU A 51 -2.70 -1.74 5.64
N ILE A 52 -3.79 -1.03 5.97
CA ILE A 52 -4.38 0.02 5.16
C ILE A 52 -4.49 1.25 6.04
N TYR A 53 -4.00 2.39 5.54
CA TYR A 53 -4.12 3.70 6.15
C TYR A 53 -5.01 4.54 5.26
N SER A 54 -6.15 5.01 5.74
CA SER A 54 -7.09 5.75 4.89
C SER A 54 -7.84 6.86 5.63
N THR A 55 -8.14 7.92 4.89
CA THR A 55 -9.05 9.00 5.32
C THR A 55 -10.53 8.63 5.13
N ASP A 56 -10.81 7.66 4.25
CA ASP A 56 -12.13 7.11 3.97
C ASP A 56 -12.01 5.60 3.67
N ASP A 57 -12.39 4.78 4.64
CA ASP A 57 -12.30 3.32 4.58
C ASP A 57 -13.46 2.66 3.83
N THR A 58 -14.37 3.45 3.23
CA THR A 58 -15.55 2.94 2.53
C THR A 58 -15.20 1.92 1.44
N GLY A 59 -15.59 0.67 1.64
CA GLY A 59 -15.39 -0.45 0.72
C GLY A 59 -13.98 -1.05 0.75
N LEU A 60 -13.14 -0.68 1.71
CA LEU A 60 -11.84 -1.28 1.98
C LEU A 60 -11.95 -2.50 2.91
N ASP A 61 -13.01 -3.29 2.77
CA ASP A 61 -13.24 -4.46 3.62
C ASP A 61 -12.31 -5.62 3.20
N PHE A 62 -11.17 -5.74 3.88
CA PHE A 62 -10.23 -6.84 3.75
C PHE A 62 -10.22 -7.66 5.03
N ALA A 63 -10.71 -8.90 4.97
CA ALA A 63 -10.94 -9.74 6.16
C ALA A 63 -9.68 -10.01 7.01
N LYS A 64 -8.48 -9.87 6.45
CA LYS A 64 -7.20 -10.17 7.12
C LYS A 64 -6.29 -8.95 7.33
N SER A 65 -6.71 -7.76 6.92
CA SER A 65 -5.87 -6.56 6.96
C SER A 65 -6.30 -5.63 8.08
N LYS A 66 -5.34 -4.97 8.72
CA LYS A 66 -5.65 -3.93 9.71
C LYS A 66 -5.93 -2.62 8.98
N ILE A 67 -7.09 -2.03 9.25
CA ILE A 67 -7.47 -0.72 8.71
C ILE A 67 -7.24 0.33 9.79
N HIS A 68 -6.50 1.37 9.43
CA HIS A 68 -6.12 2.49 10.27
C HIS A 68 -6.75 3.75 9.69
N PRO A 69 -7.86 4.23 10.27
CA PRO A 69 -8.39 5.55 9.95
C PRO A 69 -7.34 6.61 10.32
N ILE A 70 -7.00 7.47 9.37
CA ILE A 70 -6.02 8.54 9.54
C ILE A 70 -6.54 9.86 8.99
N THR A 71 -5.92 10.96 9.39
CA THR A 71 -6.20 12.29 8.83
C THR A 71 -5.48 12.53 7.51
N GLU A 72 -5.95 13.49 6.70
CA GLU A 72 -5.23 13.92 5.48
C GLU A 72 -3.80 14.38 5.77
N ARG A 73 -3.60 15.03 6.94
CA ARG A 73 -2.27 15.48 7.38
C ARG A 73 -1.32 14.30 7.60
N GLU A 74 -1.82 13.18 8.11
CA GLU A 74 -1.05 11.96 8.30
C GLU A 74 -0.82 11.23 6.98
N LEU A 75 -1.84 11.19 6.11
CA LEU A 75 -1.74 10.61 4.77
C LEU A 75 -0.61 11.29 3.98
N LYS A 76 -0.54 12.62 4.02
CA LYS A 76 0.55 13.43 3.44
C LYS A 76 1.95 13.05 3.94
N LYS A 77 2.08 12.50 5.15
CA LYS A 77 3.39 12.09 5.69
C LYS A 77 3.84 10.74 5.15
N ILE A 78 2.91 9.86 4.76
CA ILE A 78 3.22 8.47 4.39
C ILE A 78 3.07 8.17 2.89
N SER A 79 2.34 9.03 2.17
CA SER A 79 2.22 9.00 0.70
C SER A 79 3.56 9.26 0.03
N LEU A 80 3.84 8.52 -1.03
CA LEU A 80 4.95 8.76 -1.96
C LEU A 80 4.52 9.66 -3.14
N LEU A 81 3.22 9.88 -3.31
CA LEU A 81 2.68 10.80 -4.30
C LEU A 81 2.81 12.26 -3.83
N GLN A 82 3.10 13.16 -4.77
CA GLN A 82 3.09 14.62 -4.53
C GLN A 82 1.70 15.12 -4.10
N HIS A 83 0.65 14.52 -4.66
CA HIS A 83 -0.75 14.75 -4.29
C HIS A 83 -1.34 13.43 -3.79
N PRO A 84 -1.30 13.17 -2.47
CA PRO A 84 -1.88 11.97 -1.89
C PRO A 84 -3.37 11.88 -2.23
N LYS A 85 -3.84 10.66 -2.49
CA LYS A 85 -5.27 10.39 -2.74
C LYS A 85 -6.02 10.28 -1.39
N ASP A 86 -6.59 9.11 -1.12
CA ASP A 86 -7.44 8.83 0.05
C ASP A 86 -6.86 7.73 0.94
N SER A 87 -5.82 7.01 0.48
CA SER A 87 -5.38 5.78 1.12
C SER A 87 -3.99 5.31 0.70
N VAL A 88 -3.32 4.60 1.60
CA VAL A 88 -2.07 3.87 1.41
C VAL A 88 -2.23 2.47 1.98
N ALA A 89 -2.05 1.44 1.15
CA ALA A 89 -1.97 0.05 1.57
C ALA A 89 -0.51 -0.42 1.59
N VAL A 90 -0.16 -1.18 2.62
CA VAL A 90 1.12 -1.86 2.75
C VAL A 90 0.93 -3.30 2.29
N CYS A 91 1.56 -3.65 1.17
CA CYS A 91 1.40 -4.94 0.51
C CYS A 91 2.69 -5.77 0.58
N GLU A 92 2.56 -7.09 0.63
CA GLU A 92 3.70 -8.01 0.57
C GLU A 92 4.19 -8.19 -0.86
N LEU A 93 5.51 -8.05 -1.04
CA LEU A 93 6.16 -8.45 -2.29
C LEU A 93 6.03 -9.96 -2.47
N ARG A 94 5.70 -10.37 -3.69
CA ARG A 94 5.67 -11.78 -4.08
C ARG A 94 6.84 -12.10 -4.98
N ASN A 95 7.40 -13.29 -4.79
CA ASN A 95 8.26 -13.90 -5.77
C ASN A 95 7.37 -14.33 -6.94
N GLN A 96 7.51 -13.66 -8.07
CA GLN A 96 6.84 -14.05 -9.30
C GLN A 96 7.66 -15.14 -9.97
N SER A 97 7.00 -16.25 -10.29
CA SER A 97 7.54 -17.24 -11.22
C SER A 97 6.97 -16.95 -12.61
N PRO A 98 7.72 -17.25 -13.69
CA PRO A 98 7.18 -17.14 -15.04
C PRO A 98 5.88 -17.94 -15.16
N ILE A 99 4.83 -17.29 -15.64
CA ILE A 99 3.55 -17.94 -15.92
C ILE A 99 3.56 -18.30 -17.41
N PRO A 100 3.42 -19.57 -17.79
CA PRO A 100 3.24 -19.95 -19.19
C PRO A 100 1.99 -19.26 -19.74
N ALA A 101 2.12 -18.61 -20.89
CA ALA A 101 1.03 -17.94 -21.58
C ALA A 101 1.27 -18.02 -23.09
N ASP A 102 0.19 -18.07 -23.87
CA ASP A 102 0.26 -18.19 -25.33
C ASP A 102 0.93 -16.96 -25.98
N ILE A 103 0.82 -15.80 -25.33
CA ILE A 103 1.45 -14.55 -25.73
C ILE A 103 2.21 -13.99 -24.54
N GLN A 104 3.50 -13.67 -24.74
CA GLN A 104 4.37 -13.08 -23.74
C GLN A 104 4.92 -11.74 -24.23
N LEU A 105 4.79 -10.70 -23.40
CA LEU A 105 5.41 -9.40 -23.63
C LEU A 105 6.77 -9.37 -22.93
N VAL A 106 7.85 -9.21 -23.69
CA VAL A 106 9.22 -9.06 -23.18
C VAL A 106 9.61 -7.59 -23.30
N LEU A 107 10.00 -6.99 -22.18
CA LEU A 107 10.46 -5.60 -22.13
C LEU A 107 11.98 -5.59 -21.99
N ASP A 108 12.67 -5.07 -22.99
CA ASP A 108 14.12 -4.84 -22.95
C ASP A 108 14.39 -3.37 -22.61
N ASN A 109 14.99 -3.14 -21.44
CA ASN A 109 15.35 -1.82 -20.91
C ASN A 109 14.20 -0.80 -20.76
N ILE A 110 13.02 -1.22 -20.28
CA ILE A 110 11.90 -0.34 -19.86
C ILE A 110 11.70 -0.35 -18.34
#